data_AF-A0A1J5QC88-F1
#
_entry.id   AF-A0A1J5QC88-F1
#
_cell.length_a   1.000
_cell.length_b   1.000
_cell.length_c   1.000
_cell.angle_alpha   90.00
_cell.angle_beta   90.00
_cell.angle_gamma   90.00
#
_symmetry.space_group_name_H-M   'P 1'
#
loop_
_entity.id
_entity.type
_entity.pdbx_description
1 polymer ?
#
loop_
_entity_poly.entity_id
_entity_poly.type
_entity_poly.pdbx_seq_one_letter_code
_entity_poly.pdbx_strand_id
1 'polypeptide(L)'
;MTLTAAGAQTAWTTASASWITGQLTVDSSKSYSVSSTIAGATGFLVAKQEGSKLQSVDKMDVSTVDAANRTIAMADAAIATVDGQRARYGALQSRFENAVTNLQTTSDNLTASKSRIQDADFATETANLSRSQILQQAGTAMVAQANQLPQGVLALLR
;
A
#
# COMPACT_ATOMS: atom_id res chain seq x y z
N MET A 1 35.52 -12.95 37.64
CA MET A 1 35.12 -13.88 38.71
C MET A 1 35.93 -15.16 38.52
N THR A 2 36.89 -15.40 39.40
CA THR A 2 37.91 -16.45 39.31
C THR A 2 37.37 -17.79 39.83
N LEU A 3 37.80 -18.91 39.22
CA LEU A 3 37.67 -20.24 39.83
C LEU A 3 39.04 -20.89 39.98
N THR A 4 39.46 -21.02 41.23
CA THR A 4 40.53 -21.88 41.75
C THR A 4 40.07 -23.35 41.74
N ALA A 5 40.89 -24.25 41.20
CA ALA A 5 40.68 -25.70 41.27
C ALA A 5 41.54 -26.32 42.37
N ALA A 6 40.89 -27.03 43.30
CA ALA A 6 41.54 -27.91 44.28
C ALA A 6 41.13 -29.35 43.98
N GLY A 7 42.11 -30.25 43.84
CA GLY A 7 41.92 -31.69 43.98
C GLY A 7 42.24 -32.56 42.75
N ALA A 8 43.32 -33.34 42.90
CA ALA A 8 43.72 -34.56 42.17
C ALA A 8 44.19 -34.44 40.70
N GLN A 9 45.52 -34.31 40.56
CA GLN A 9 46.27 -34.68 39.36
C GLN A 9 46.24 -36.21 39.16
N THR A 10 45.82 -36.66 37.98
CA THR A 10 46.36 -37.85 37.32
C THR A 10 46.79 -37.45 35.91
N ALA A 11 48.06 -37.69 35.56
CA ALA A 11 48.70 -37.33 34.29
C ALA A 11 47.90 -37.87 33.08
N TRP A 12 47.45 -37.09 32.08
CA TRP A 12 48.15 -36.32 31.03
C TRP A 12 48.99 -37.17 30.07
N THR A 13 48.31 -38.01 29.27
CA THR A 13 48.81 -38.59 28.01
C THR A 13 47.80 -38.26 26.90
N THR A 14 48.23 -37.54 25.85
CA THR A 14 47.42 -37.13 24.66
C THR A 14 45.99 -36.67 25.00
N ALA A 15 45.86 -35.95 26.11
CA ALA A 15 44.59 -35.52 26.69
C ALA A 15 44.86 -34.20 27.43
N SER A 16 45.15 -33.17 26.65
CA SER A 16 45.41 -31.81 27.16
C SER A 16 44.70 -30.80 26.28
N ALA A 17 43.41 -31.04 26.02
CA ALA A 17 42.52 -29.98 25.59
C ALA A 17 41.84 -29.47 26.86
N SER A 18 42.25 -28.29 27.35
CA SER A 18 41.34 -27.50 28.17
C SER A 18 40.21 -27.05 27.26
N TRP A 19 39.02 -27.58 27.47
CA TRP A 19 37.86 -27.23 26.66
C TRP A 19 37.25 -25.96 27.24
N ILE A 20 37.41 -24.86 26.50
CA ILE A 20 36.57 -23.68 26.67
C ILE A 20 35.19 -24.09 26.16
N THR A 21 34.21 -24.22 27.05
CA THR A 21 32.82 -24.43 26.65
C THR A 21 32.18 -23.07 26.37
N GLY A 22 31.42 -23.03 25.28
CA GLY A 22 30.60 -21.89 24.90
C GLY A 22 29.37 -22.39 24.19
N GLN A 23 28.30 -21.60 24.21
CA GLN A 23 27.11 -21.87 23.42
C GLN A 23 27.02 -20.87 22.26
N LEU A 24 26.69 -21.38 21.07
CA LEU A 24 26.33 -20.57 19.91
C LEU A 24 24.83 -20.78 19.65
N THR A 25 24.04 -19.76 19.94
CA THR A 25 22.61 -19.73 19.61
C THR A 25 22.44 -18.95 18.31
N VAL A 26 21.90 -19.60 17.29
CA VAL A 26 21.54 -18.96 16.02
C VAL A 26 20.04 -18.70 16.06
N ASP A 27 19.64 -17.44 15.92
CA ASP A 27 18.23 -17.04 15.87
C ASP A 27 17.97 -16.23 14.60
N SER A 28 16.78 -16.40 14.03
CA SER A 28 16.35 -15.69 12.82
C SER A 28 14.83 -15.69 12.73
N SER A 29 14.27 -14.60 12.21
CA SER A 29 12.85 -14.50 11.85
C SER A 29 12.47 -15.30 10.60
N LYS A 30 13.45 -15.91 9.91
CA LYS A 30 13.27 -16.74 8.72
C LYS A 30 13.98 -18.08 8.87
N SER A 31 13.57 -19.07 8.09
CA SER A 31 14.23 -20.39 8.08
C SER A 31 15.72 -20.28 7.74
N TYR A 32 16.52 -21.00 8.49
CA TYR A 32 17.95 -21.17 8.27
C TYR A 32 18.33 -22.64 8.38
N SER A 33 19.45 -23.02 7.77
CA SER A 33 20.08 -24.32 7.98
C SER A 33 21.57 -24.10 8.17
N VAL A 34 22.18 -24.93 9.02
CA VAL A 34 23.62 -24.92 9.21
C VAL A 34 24.18 -26.22 8.63
N SER A 35 25.15 -26.09 7.73
CA SER A 35 25.85 -27.21 7.11
C SER A 35 27.36 -26.98 7.14
N SER A 36 28.13 -28.05 7.17
CA SER A 36 29.59 -28.04 7.12
C SER A 36 30.09 -28.84 5.94
N THR A 37 31.07 -28.30 5.21
CA THR A 37 31.73 -28.94 4.07
C THR A 37 32.95 -29.77 4.50
N ILE A 38 33.31 -29.77 5.78
CA ILE A 38 34.47 -30.51 6.29
C ILE A 38 34.08 -31.98 6.51
N ALA A 39 34.65 -32.87 5.70
CA ALA A 39 34.42 -34.31 5.80
C ALA A 39 34.94 -34.88 7.14
N GLY A 40 34.08 -35.62 7.87
CA GLY A 40 34.46 -36.34 9.10
C GLY A 40 34.58 -35.49 10.36
N ALA A 41 34.19 -34.20 10.33
CA ALA A 41 34.22 -33.40 11.55
C ALA A 41 33.11 -33.83 12.54
N THR A 42 33.50 -34.07 13.80
CA THR A 42 32.59 -34.36 14.90
C THR A 42 32.60 -33.16 15.86
N GLY A 43 31.66 -32.23 15.66
CA GLY A 43 31.58 -31.00 16.46
C GLY A 43 30.17 -30.39 16.42
N PHE A 44 29.95 -29.35 17.24
CA PHE A 44 28.66 -28.68 17.48
C PHE A 44 27.89 -28.28 16.20
N LEU A 45 28.59 -28.02 15.08
CA LEU A 45 28.01 -27.63 13.79
C LEU A 45 27.97 -28.76 12.74
N VAL A 46 28.46 -29.96 13.08
CA VAL A 46 28.76 -31.01 12.08
C VAL A 46 28.08 -32.34 12.37
N ALA A 47 27.58 -32.57 13.59
CA ALA A 47 26.98 -33.86 13.93
C ALA A 47 25.64 -34.14 13.22
N LYS A 48 24.89 -33.10 12.80
CA LYS A 48 23.61 -33.20 12.06
C LYS A 48 23.38 -31.92 11.25
N GLN A 49 22.80 -32.04 10.05
CA GLN A 49 22.18 -30.89 9.40
C GLN A 49 20.96 -30.49 10.24
N GLU A 50 21.14 -29.48 11.10
CA GLU A 50 20.06 -28.96 11.92
C GLU A 50 19.41 -27.80 11.16
N GLY A 51 18.16 -28.01 10.75
CA GLY A 51 17.30 -26.97 10.22
C GLY A 51 16.65 -26.18 11.35
N SER A 52 16.35 -24.91 11.09
CA SER A 52 15.61 -24.05 12.00
C SER A 52 14.30 -24.70 12.42
N LYS A 53 14.06 -24.80 13.73
CA LYS A 53 12.78 -25.21 14.30
C LYS A 53 11.95 -23.98 14.60
N LEU A 54 10.68 -23.98 14.22
CA LEU A 54 9.75 -22.93 14.58
C LEU A 54 9.53 -22.97 16.09
N GLN A 55 9.89 -21.90 16.78
CA GLN A 55 9.53 -21.69 18.18
C GLN A 55 8.17 -20.98 18.20
N SER A 56 7.15 -21.66 18.72
CA SER A 56 5.80 -21.09 18.83
C SER A 56 5.75 -20.05 19.95
N VAL A 57 5.08 -18.92 19.71
CA VAL A 57 4.82 -17.86 20.71
C VAL A 57 4.04 -18.42 21.92
N ASP A 58 3.25 -19.48 21.71
CA ASP A 58 2.51 -20.18 22.78
C ASP A 58 3.42 -20.93 23.78
N LYS A 59 4.70 -21.14 23.43
CA LYS A 59 5.68 -21.87 24.26
C LYS A 59 6.76 -20.96 24.86
N MET A 60 6.44 -19.68 25.04
CA MET A 60 7.32 -18.73 25.74
C MET A 60 7.47 -19.12 27.21
N ASP A 61 8.70 -19.22 27.68
CA ASP A 61 9.03 -19.54 29.08
C ASP A 61 10.16 -18.63 29.57
N VAL A 62 10.04 -18.19 30.82
CA VAL A 62 10.98 -17.26 31.50
C VAL A 62 11.53 -17.91 32.79
N SER A 63 11.28 -19.19 33.02
CA SER A 63 11.69 -19.94 34.21
C SER A 63 13.21 -20.03 34.40
N THR A 64 13.97 -19.94 33.30
CA THR A 64 15.44 -19.97 33.30
C THR A 64 16.01 -18.82 32.49
N VAL A 65 17.27 -18.46 32.74
CA VAL A 65 17.97 -17.39 32.00
C VAL A 65 18.06 -17.70 30.50
N ASP A 66 18.28 -18.97 30.12
CA ASP A 66 18.32 -19.36 28.71
C ASP A 66 16.92 -19.26 28.05
N ALA A 67 15.88 -19.74 28.74
CA ALA A 67 14.51 -19.64 28.25
C ALA A 67 14.06 -18.18 28.10
N ALA A 68 14.41 -17.32 29.08
CA ALA A 68 14.10 -15.88 29.04
C ALA A 68 14.74 -15.19 27.83
N ASN A 69 16.02 -15.47 27.53
CA ASN A 69 16.71 -14.89 26.37
C ASN A 69 16.08 -15.33 25.04
N ARG A 70 15.68 -16.60 24.93
CA ARG A 70 14.96 -17.11 23.74
C ARG A 70 13.59 -16.46 23.60
N THR A 71 12.88 -16.29 24.71
CA THR A 71 11.56 -15.65 24.75
C THR A 71 11.62 -14.19 24.30
N ILE A 72 12.67 -13.45 24.67
CA ILE A 72 12.91 -12.08 24.17
C ILE A 72 13.10 -12.08 22.65
N ALA A 73 13.95 -12.96 22.12
CA ALA A 73 14.16 -13.06 20.67
C ALA A 73 12.87 -13.40 19.91
N MET A 74 12.04 -14.31 20.43
CA MET A 74 10.73 -14.62 19.86
C MET A 74 9.78 -13.42 19.88
N ALA A 75 9.75 -12.67 20.99
CA ALA A 75 8.93 -11.48 21.13
C ALA A 75 9.36 -10.40 20.12
N ASP A 76 10.66 -10.15 19.98
CA ASP A 76 11.20 -9.19 19.03
C ASP A 76 10.85 -9.56 17.58
N ALA A 77 10.96 -10.85 17.22
CA ALA A 77 10.56 -11.33 15.89
C ALA A 77 9.06 -11.19 15.63
N ALA A 78 8.22 -11.46 16.64
CA ALA A 78 6.77 -11.30 16.56
C ALA A 78 6.38 -9.82 16.41
N ILE A 79 6.99 -8.93 17.19
CA ILE A 79 6.78 -7.47 17.12
C ILE A 79 7.20 -6.96 15.73
N ALA A 80 8.38 -7.34 15.25
CA ALA A 80 8.85 -6.95 13.91
C ALA A 80 7.88 -7.39 12.79
N THR A 81 7.22 -8.55 12.96
CA THR A 81 6.21 -9.03 12.01
C THR A 81 4.95 -8.16 12.05
N VAL A 82 4.45 -7.83 13.25
CA VAL A 82 3.28 -6.96 13.43
C VAL A 82 3.57 -5.55 12.91
N ASP A 83 4.73 -4.99 13.20
CA ASP A 83 5.15 -3.68 12.71
C ASP A 83 5.30 -3.67 11.19
N GLY A 84 5.82 -4.76 10.61
CA GLY A 84 5.83 -4.94 9.16
C GLY A 84 4.42 -4.93 8.54
N GLN A 85 3.44 -5.54 9.19
CA GLN A 85 2.03 -5.48 8.76
C GLN A 85 1.44 -4.08 8.94
N ARG A 86 1.68 -3.41 10.07
CA ARG A 86 1.25 -2.02 10.32
C ARG A 86 1.82 -1.06 9.28
N ALA A 87 3.10 -1.19 8.95
CA ALA A 87 3.73 -0.40 7.90
C ALA A 87 3.07 -0.61 6.53
N ARG A 88 2.70 -1.86 6.18
CA ARG A 88 1.96 -2.15 4.94
C ARG A 88 0.57 -1.51 4.94
N TYR A 89 -0.14 -1.53 6.07
CA TYR A 89 -1.44 -0.86 6.19
C TYR A 89 -1.31 0.66 6.09
N GLY A 90 -0.30 1.26 6.73
CA GLY A 90 -0.03 2.70 6.60
C GLY A 90 0.32 3.13 5.17
N ALA A 91 1.11 2.31 4.46
CA ALA A 91 1.40 2.54 3.05
C ALA A 91 0.15 2.43 2.17
N LEU A 92 -0.72 1.44 2.44
CA LEU A 92 -1.98 1.28 1.74
C LEU A 92 -2.93 2.45 2.01
N GLN A 93 -3.03 2.92 3.25
CA GLN A 93 -3.79 4.10 3.62
C GLN A 93 -3.31 5.33 2.86
N SER A 94 -1.99 5.57 2.83
CA SER A 94 -1.40 6.70 2.07
C SER A 94 -1.75 6.61 0.59
N ARG A 95 -1.75 5.40 0.03
CA ARG A 95 -2.14 5.17 -1.36
C ARG A 95 -3.63 5.42 -1.60
N PHE A 96 -4.50 5.06 -0.65
CA PHE A 96 -5.93 5.38 -0.73
C PHE A 96 -6.18 6.89 -0.61
N GLU A 97 -5.52 7.60 0.30
CA GLU A 97 -5.63 9.05 0.43
C GLU A 97 -5.19 9.76 -0.87
N ASN A 98 -4.08 9.33 -1.47
CA ASN A 98 -3.62 9.84 -2.76
C ASN A 98 -4.59 9.51 -3.92
N ALA A 99 -5.17 8.30 -3.91
CA ALA A 99 -6.15 7.91 -4.93
C ALA A 99 -7.43 8.74 -4.81
N VAL A 100 -7.93 8.95 -3.58
CA VAL A 100 -9.14 9.73 -3.32
C VAL A 100 -8.96 11.19 -3.74
N THR A 101 -7.85 11.81 -3.35
CA THR A 101 -7.56 13.21 -3.73
C THR A 101 -7.45 13.38 -5.25
N ASN A 102 -6.76 12.47 -5.94
CA ASN A 102 -6.68 12.49 -7.40
C ASN A 102 -8.05 12.28 -8.08
N LEU A 103 -8.87 11.35 -7.57
CA LEU A 103 -10.22 11.12 -8.08
C LEU A 103 -11.13 12.32 -7.86
N GLN A 104 -11.02 13.00 -6.71
CA GLN A 104 -11.79 14.21 -6.42
C GLN A 104 -11.43 15.35 -7.38
N THR A 105 -10.14 15.62 -7.58
CA THR A 105 -9.70 16.62 -8.58
C THR A 105 -10.18 16.26 -9.99
N THR A 106 -10.13 14.98 -10.35
CA THR A 106 -10.64 14.51 -11.65
C THR A 106 -12.15 14.74 -11.77
N SER A 107 -12.91 14.42 -10.72
CA SER A 107 -14.37 14.63 -10.66
C SER A 107 -14.75 16.10 -10.78
N ASP A 108 -14.02 17.00 -10.11
CA ASP A 108 -14.25 18.45 -10.19
C ASP A 108 -13.98 18.97 -11.60
N ASN A 109 -12.87 18.55 -12.22
CA ASN A 109 -12.54 18.91 -13.60
C ASN A 109 -13.57 18.37 -14.61
N LEU A 110 -14.07 17.14 -14.41
CA LEU A 110 -15.09 16.54 -15.27
C LEU A 110 -16.42 17.24 -15.13
N THR A 111 -16.80 17.60 -13.90
CA THR A 111 -18.03 18.35 -13.61
C THR A 111 -17.97 19.74 -14.21
N ALA A 112 -16.85 20.45 -14.06
CA ALA A 112 -16.64 21.77 -14.66
C ALA A 112 -16.67 21.71 -16.20
N SER A 113 -16.05 20.69 -16.80
CA SER A 113 -16.07 20.48 -18.25
C SER A 113 -17.48 20.18 -18.75
N LYS A 114 -18.23 19.33 -18.03
CA LYS A 114 -19.63 19.02 -18.34
C LYS A 114 -20.53 20.26 -18.22
N SER A 115 -20.37 21.08 -17.18
CA SER A 115 -21.11 22.34 -17.03
C SER A 115 -20.87 23.26 -18.23
N ARG A 116 -19.61 23.43 -18.66
CA ARG A 116 -19.28 24.28 -19.82
C ARG A 116 -19.93 23.78 -21.12
N ILE A 117 -19.95 22.47 -21.34
CA ILE A 117 -20.62 21.88 -22.51
C ILE A 117 -22.12 22.12 -22.42
N GLN A 118 -22.74 21.80 -21.28
CA GLN A 118 -24.17 22.00 -21.09
C GLN A 118 -24.58 23.47 -21.24
N ASP A 119 -23.84 24.40 -20.62
CA ASP A 119 -24.12 25.83 -20.70
C ASP A 119 -23.96 26.36 -22.14
N ALA A 120 -22.97 25.87 -22.89
CA ALA A 120 -22.80 26.21 -24.30
C ALA A 120 -23.95 25.67 -25.16
N ASP A 121 -24.35 24.41 -24.94
CA ASP A 121 -25.46 23.78 -25.66
C ASP A 121 -26.78 24.50 -25.35
N PHE A 122 -27.05 24.83 -24.09
CA PHE A 122 -28.23 25.62 -23.70
C PHE A 122 -28.21 27.02 -24.32
N ALA A 123 -27.06 27.69 -24.37
CA ALA A 123 -26.93 29.00 -25.02
C ALA A 123 -27.23 28.91 -26.52
N THR A 124 -26.72 27.89 -27.22
CA THR A 124 -26.99 27.71 -28.66
C THR A 124 -28.46 27.37 -28.94
N GLU A 125 -29.06 26.48 -28.16
CA GLU A 125 -30.48 26.12 -28.32
C GLU A 125 -31.40 27.30 -28.02
N THR A 126 -31.11 28.07 -26.97
CA THR A 126 -31.88 29.28 -26.63
C THR A 126 -31.75 30.34 -27.72
N ALA A 127 -30.57 30.52 -28.31
CA ALA A 127 -30.37 31.43 -29.44
C ALA A 127 -31.14 30.97 -30.69
N ASN A 128 -31.18 29.66 -30.96
CA ASN A 128 -31.95 29.09 -32.07
C ASN A 128 -33.46 29.22 -31.85
N LEU A 129 -33.94 28.97 -30.64
CA LEU A 129 -35.33 29.16 -30.24
C LEU A 129 -35.74 30.63 -30.40
N SER A 130 -34.94 31.55 -29.88
CA SER A 130 -35.17 33.00 -30.01
C SER A 130 -35.18 33.44 -31.47
N ARG A 131 -34.20 32.99 -32.28
CA ARG A 131 -34.16 33.25 -33.73
C ARG A 131 -35.44 32.75 -34.41
N SER A 132 -35.88 31.54 -34.06
CA SER A 132 -37.09 30.93 -34.65
C SER A 132 -38.36 31.71 -34.28
N GLN A 133 -38.47 32.16 -33.03
CA GLN A 133 -39.59 33.01 -32.58
C GLN A 133 -39.59 34.38 -33.28
N ILE A 134 -38.42 35.01 -33.43
CA ILE A 134 -38.29 36.28 -34.16
C ILE A 134 -38.67 36.10 -35.63
N LEU A 135 -38.24 35.01 -36.28
CA LEU A 135 -38.61 34.71 -37.67
C LEU A 135 -40.11 34.44 -37.82
N GLN A 136 -40.75 33.79 -36.85
CA GLN A 136 -42.20 33.59 -36.85
C GLN A 136 -42.96 34.92 -36.70
N GLN A 137 -42.54 35.79 -35.78
CA GLN A 137 -43.14 37.12 -35.59
C GLN A 137 -42.88 38.06 -36.78
N ALA A 138 -41.68 38.03 -37.35
CA ALA A 138 -41.34 38.78 -38.55
C ALA A 138 -42.08 38.25 -39.78
N GLY A 139 -42.26 36.93 -39.90
CA GLY A 139 -43.02 36.31 -40.98
C GLY A 139 -44.49 36.74 -40.97
N THR A 140 -45.15 36.76 -39.80
CA THR A 140 -46.54 37.23 -39.68
C THR A 140 -46.66 38.73 -39.94
N ALA A 141 -45.73 39.55 -39.43
CA ALA A 141 -45.70 40.98 -39.68
C ALA A 141 -45.42 41.32 -41.16
N MET A 142 -44.49 40.59 -41.81
CA MET A 142 -44.16 40.73 -43.23
C MET A 142 -45.34 40.31 -44.12
N VAL A 143 -46.05 39.23 -43.77
CA VAL A 143 -47.28 38.84 -44.48
C VAL A 143 -48.37 39.90 -44.32
N ALA A 144 -48.53 40.47 -43.12
CA ALA A 144 -49.48 41.58 -42.90
C ALA A 144 -49.10 42.83 -43.72
N GLN A 145 -47.82 43.21 -43.75
CA GLN A 145 -47.30 44.33 -44.54
C GLN A 145 -47.48 44.09 -46.05
N ALA A 146 -47.18 42.87 -46.53
CA ALA A 146 -47.31 42.48 -47.92
C ALA A 146 -48.78 42.44 -48.38
N ASN A 147 -49.73 42.13 -47.49
CA ASN A 147 -51.16 42.18 -47.80
C ASN A 147 -51.74 43.60 -47.82
N GLN A 148 -51.12 44.56 -47.13
CA GLN A 148 -51.54 45.98 -47.15
C GLN A 148 -50.99 46.74 -48.37
N LEU A 149 -49.82 46.34 -48.89
CA LEU A 149 -49.19 46.98 -50.05
C LEU A 149 -50.09 47.03 -51.31
N PRO A 150 -50.77 45.94 -51.73
CA PRO A 150 -51.66 45.97 -52.90
C PRO A 150 -52.85 46.91 -52.75
N GLN A 151 -53.35 47.10 -51.53
CA GLN A 151 -54.49 47.98 -51.25
C GLN A 151 -54.12 49.46 -51.44
N GLY A 152 -52.88 49.84 -51.11
CA GLY A 152 -52.34 51.17 -51.39
C GLY A 152 -52.16 51.46 -52.88
N VAL A 153 -51.79 50.44 -53.68
CA VAL A 153 -51.63 50.58 -55.13
C VAL A 153 -52.99 50.72 -55.83
N LEU A 154 -54.03 50.05 -55.35
CA LEU A 154 -55.39 50.20 -55.89
C LEU A 154 -56.00 51.58 -55.58
N ALA A 155 -55.59 52.24 -54.49
CA ALA A 155 -55.99 53.62 -54.20
C ALA A 155 -55.36 54.65 -55.16
N LEU A 156 -54.23 54.33 -55.79
CA LEU A 156 -53.54 55.15 -56.80
C LEU A 156 -54.08 54.96 -58.23
N LEU A 157 -54.95 53.97 -58.45
CA LEU A 157 -55.60 53.67 -59.73
C LEU A 157 -57.05 54.16 -59.81
N ARG A 158 -57.49 55.00 -58.87
CA ARG A 158 -58.83 55.63 -58.83
C ARG A 158 -58.76 57.13 -59.04
#